data_AF-A0A497YBP4-F1
#
_entry.id   AF-A0A497YBP4-F1
#
_cell.length_a   1.000
_cell.length_b   1.000
_cell.length_c   1.000
_cell.angle_alpha   90.00
_cell.angle_beta   90.00
_cell.angle_gamma   90.00
#
_symmetry.space_group_name_H-M   'P 1'
#
loop_
_entity.id
_entity.type
_entity.pdbx_description
1 polymer ?
#
loop_
_entity_poly.entity_id
_entity_poly.type
_entity_poly.pdbx_seq_one_letter_code
_entity_poly.pdbx_strand_id
1 'polypeptide(L)'
;MPLTKEIYRDEYSEYRKEIFYNDKQQIIGTLDVNKVDGDEHGELGVHEYTGENYRLIKYKNGTKAYAHFISQGHKVLDKTGWYSIEEAFSVQDFKYENGVLIAVDYLNEDKVKYSHRYTYQNGMKVSETSVSADGTVTKINFTYQGKTMLLKATFINDQFSDQINYLYHHQHNLLSEEQKFFKHNESLYLSSEIKFFYNEKKELEKTEYYGRYDSKLHLYKIEETIRKGNERTIKHFVVPDVEMVMGYYDLASMHDQLKEDNLEWAVSVFNAQYMTTAKLHRVKLTIDRVDNQDNIVETKMMHPEQDEEIAKLICRNEYNDKSLLEFVICYRVTEGGKTEEISIRKFYYKD
;
A
#
# COMPACT_ATOMS: atom_id res chain seq x y z
N MET A 1 7.92 -26.68 5.32
CA MET A 1 8.29 -26.45 6.73
C MET A 1 7.60 -25.18 7.17
N PRO A 2 7.04 -25.12 8.39
CA PRO A 2 6.42 -23.90 8.88
C PRO A 2 7.47 -22.82 9.20
N LEU A 3 7.23 -21.60 8.76
CA LEU A 3 7.99 -20.41 9.15
C LEU A 3 7.70 -20.11 10.62
N THR A 4 8.73 -19.86 11.43
CA THR A 4 8.62 -19.62 12.87
C THR A 4 8.96 -18.18 13.23
N LYS A 5 9.82 -17.54 12.44
CA LYS A 5 10.27 -16.19 12.70
C LYS A 5 10.77 -15.49 11.45
N GLU A 6 10.54 -14.18 11.38
CA GLU A 6 11.17 -13.28 10.42
C GLU A 6 11.92 -12.18 11.16
N ILE A 7 13.06 -11.76 10.60
CA ILE A 7 13.83 -10.62 11.10
C ILE A 7 14.16 -9.70 9.94
N TYR A 8 13.77 -8.44 10.06
CA TYR A 8 14.10 -7.37 9.14
C TYR A 8 15.07 -6.42 9.83
N ARG A 9 16.12 -6.01 9.13
CA ARG A 9 17.07 -4.99 9.59
C ARG A 9 17.46 -4.08 8.43
N ASP A 10 17.65 -2.81 8.74
CA ASP A 10 18.36 -1.89 7.86
C ASP A 10 19.89 -2.07 7.99
N GLU A 11 20.64 -1.31 7.19
CA GLU A 11 22.10 -1.36 7.11
C GLU A 11 22.81 -1.13 8.45
N TYR A 12 22.30 -0.20 9.27
CA TYR A 12 22.92 0.15 10.56
C TYR A 12 22.29 -0.59 11.74
N SER A 13 21.28 -1.43 11.50
CA SER A 13 20.43 -2.03 12.53
C SER A 13 19.81 -0.99 13.48
N GLU A 14 19.54 0.22 12.96
CA GLU A 14 18.80 1.27 13.64
C GLU A 14 17.34 0.85 13.77
N TYR A 15 16.76 0.33 12.68
CA TYR A 15 15.45 -0.31 12.68
C TYR A 15 15.56 -1.83 12.62
N ARG A 16 14.78 -2.49 13.49
CA ARG A 16 14.61 -3.95 13.50
C ARG A 16 13.15 -4.30 13.69
N LYS A 17 12.65 -5.18 12.83
CA LYS A 17 11.33 -5.81 12.98
C LYS A 17 11.46 -7.31 13.13
N GLU A 18 10.73 -7.88 14.08
CA GLU A 18 10.58 -9.31 14.26
C GLU A 18 9.12 -9.71 14.20
N ILE A 19 8.84 -10.82 13.52
CA ILE A 19 7.51 -11.44 13.45
C ILE A 19 7.67 -12.87 13.93
N PHE A 20 6.80 -13.32 14.84
CA PHE A 20 6.83 -14.66 15.43
C PHE A 20 5.57 -15.42 15.06
N TYR A 21 5.72 -16.70 14.70
CA TYR A 21 4.63 -17.55 14.24
C TYR A 21 4.47 -18.79 15.13
N ASN A 22 3.24 -19.23 15.35
CA ASN A 22 2.96 -20.51 15.98
C ASN A 22 2.97 -21.69 14.99
N ASP A 23 2.75 -22.90 15.50
CA ASP A 23 2.69 -24.13 14.71
C ASP A 23 1.56 -24.15 13.66
N LYS A 24 0.55 -23.28 13.80
CA LYS A 24 -0.53 -23.08 12.82
C LYS A 24 -0.22 -22.00 11.79
N GLN A 25 1.00 -21.46 11.77
CA GLN A 25 1.41 -20.35 10.89
C GLN A 25 0.66 -19.04 11.14
N GLN A 26 0.17 -18.85 12.35
CA GLN A 26 -0.45 -17.60 12.78
C GLN A 26 0.59 -16.73 13.47
N ILE A 27 0.57 -15.42 13.20
CA ILE A 27 1.42 -14.45 13.88
C ILE A 27 1.00 -14.40 15.35
N ILE A 28 1.90 -14.68 16.28
CA ILE A 28 1.64 -14.62 17.73
C ILE A 28 2.27 -13.40 18.39
N GLY A 29 3.25 -12.77 17.74
CA GLY A 29 3.85 -11.55 18.23
C GLY A 29 4.62 -10.80 17.16
N THR A 30 4.75 -9.49 17.37
CA THR A 30 5.59 -8.60 16.56
C THR A 30 6.40 -7.71 17.47
N LEU A 31 7.67 -7.50 17.16
CA LEU A 31 8.50 -6.52 17.85
C LEU A 31 9.09 -5.57 16.82
N ASP A 32 8.78 -4.29 16.93
CA ASP A 32 9.40 -3.22 16.17
C ASP A 32 10.31 -2.43 17.12
N VAL A 33 11.58 -2.28 16.76
CA VAL A 33 12.58 -1.52 17.51
C VAL A 33 13.22 -0.51 16.58
N ASN A 34 13.31 0.73 17.04
CA ASN A 34 14.03 1.81 16.37
C ASN A 34 15.02 2.44 17.36
N LYS A 35 16.25 2.68 16.94
CA LYS A 35 17.27 3.39 17.71
C LYS A 35 17.53 4.74 17.07
N VAL A 36 17.17 5.81 17.78
CA VAL A 36 17.46 7.19 17.38
C VAL A 36 18.30 7.83 18.49
N ASP A 37 19.43 8.44 18.13
CA ASP A 37 20.31 9.17 19.06
C ASP A 37 20.75 8.39 20.31
N GLY A 38 20.81 7.06 20.21
CA GLY A 38 21.20 6.16 21.31
C GLY A 38 20.04 5.70 22.20
N ASP A 39 18.84 6.27 22.03
CA ASP A 39 17.63 5.85 22.72
C ASP A 39 16.88 4.78 21.92
N GLU A 40 16.46 3.71 22.61
CA GLU A 40 15.67 2.65 22.01
C GLU A 40 14.17 2.99 22.14
N HIS A 41 13.49 3.11 21.01
CA HIS A 41 12.05 3.13 20.93
C HIS A 41 11.56 1.77 20.43
N GLY A 42 10.50 1.25 21.04
CA GLY A 42 9.99 -0.05 20.65
C GLY A 42 8.48 -0.17 20.81
N GLU A 43 7.88 -0.99 19.95
CA GLU A 43 6.49 -1.40 20.01
C GLU A 43 6.41 -2.93 19.97
N LEU A 44 5.69 -3.50 20.93
CA LEU A 44 5.40 -4.92 21.02
C LEU A 44 3.93 -5.16 20.69
N GLY A 45 3.65 -5.99 19.69
CA GLY A 45 2.32 -6.49 19.36
C GLY A 45 2.15 -7.93 19.82
N VAL A 46 1.04 -8.23 20.51
CA VAL A 46 0.65 -9.57 20.96
C VAL A 46 -0.66 -9.95 20.27
N HIS A 47 -0.71 -11.15 19.68
CA HIS A 47 -1.90 -11.65 18.98
C HIS A 47 -2.55 -12.77 19.79
N GLU A 48 -3.73 -12.51 20.34
CA GLU A 48 -4.55 -13.47 21.09
C GLU A 48 -5.60 -14.10 20.17
N TYR A 49 -5.54 -15.41 19.96
CA TYR A 49 -6.53 -16.13 19.14
C TYR A 49 -7.61 -16.78 20.01
N THR A 50 -8.88 -16.62 19.61
CA THR A 50 -10.04 -17.33 20.17
C THR A 50 -10.85 -17.95 19.03
N GLY A 51 -10.53 -19.19 18.68
CA GLY A 51 -11.06 -19.83 17.48
C GLY A 51 -10.52 -19.16 16.22
N GLU A 52 -11.41 -18.68 15.35
CA GLU A 52 -11.07 -17.90 14.15
C GLU A 52 -10.87 -16.41 14.44
N ASN A 53 -11.40 -15.92 15.57
CA ASN A 53 -11.24 -14.52 16.00
C ASN A 53 -9.85 -14.30 16.57
N TYR A 54 -9.37 -13.07 16.48
CA TYR A 54 -8.19 -12.68 17.24
C TYR A 54 -8.20 -11.23 17.67
N ARG A 55 -7.38 -10.93 18.67
CA ARG A 55 -7.14 -9.59 19.20
C ARG A 55 -5.67 -9.27 19.06
N LEU A 56 -5.36 -8.09 18.52
CA LEU A 56 -4.03 -7.50 18.53
C LEU A 56 -3.95 -6.49 19.65
N ILE A 57 -2.99 -6.68 20.55
CA ILE A 57 -2.72 -5.79 21.69
C ILE A 57 -1.33 -5.20 21.49
N LYS A 58 -1.22 -3.87 21.48
CA LYS A 58 0.05 -3.17 21.28
C LYS A 58 0.52 -2.50 22.55
N TYR A 59 1.82 -2.56 22.78
CA TYR A 59 2.50 -2.02 23.95
C TYR A 59 3.69 -1.16 23.51
N LYS A 60 3.79 0.05 24.07
CA LYS A 60 4.97 0.91 23.91
C LYS A 60 6.12 0.45 24.81
N ASN A 61 7.33 0.88 24.46
CA ASN A 61 8.49 0.85 25.35
C ASN A 61 8.12 1.51 26.71
N GLY A 62 8.57 0.90 27.80
CA GLY A 62 8.33 1.34 29.18
C GLY A 62 7.19 0.61 29.89
N THR A 63 6.35 -0.14 29.17
CA THR A 63 5.31 -0.98 29.78
C THR A 63 5.89 -2.24 30.43
N LYS A 64 5.20 -2.83 31.42
CA LYS A 64 5.68 -4.06 32.06
C LYS A 64 5.66 -5.23 31.08
N ALA A 65 4.65 -5.27 30.21
CA ALA A 65 4.56 -6.26 29.15
C ALA A 65 5.78 -6.21 28.21
N TYR A 66 6.17 -5.01 27.75
CA TYR A 66 7.36 -4.84 26.91
C TYR A 66 8.63 -5.30 27.64
N ALA A 67 8.86 -4.83 28.87
CA ALA A 67 10.03 -5.23 29.66
C ALA A 67 10.09 -6.75 29.90
N HIS A 68 8.94 -7.38 30.19
CA HIS A 68 8.85 -8.81 30.38
C HIS A 68 9.24 -9.57 29.10
N PHE A 69 8.70 -9.16 27.94
CA PHE A 69 9.04 -9.74 26.65
C PHE A 69 10.53 -9.61 26.32
N ILE A 70 11.13 -8.42 26.49
CA ILE A 70 12.56 -8.21 26.23
C ILE A 70 13.42 -9.13 27.12
N SER A 71 13.04 -9.32 28.38
CA SER A 71 13.82 -10.15 29.32
C SER A 71 13.75 -11.66 29.04
N GLN A 72 12.59 -12.16 28.59
CA GLN A 72 12.34 -13.59 28.42
C GLN A 72 12.38 -14.05 26.95
N GLY A 73 12.30 -13.10 26.01
CA GLY A 73 12.20 -13.32 24.58
C GLY A 73 10.90 -14.02 24.15
N HIS A 74 10.89 -14.51 22.90
CA HIS A 74 9.71 -15.13 22.25
C HIS A 74 9.03 -16.26 23.04
N LYS A 75 9.73 -16.90 23.99
CA LYS A 75 9.19 -17.99 24.83
C LYS A 75 8.00 -17.56 25.69
N VAL A 76 7.79 -16.26 25.91
CA VAL A 76 6.60 -15.79 26.65
C VAL A 76 5.35 -15.77 25.78
N LEU A 77 5.47 -15.69 24.45
CA LEU A 77 4.32 -15.63 23.55
C LEU A 77 3.43 -16.88 23.63
N ASP A 78 4.01 -18.03 24.02
CA ASP A 78 3.28 -19.29 24.23
C ASP A 78 2.68 -19.42 25.64
N LYS A 79 2.86 -18.42 26.50
CA LYS A 79 2.37 -18.43 27.90
C LYS A 79 1.19 -17.48 28.05
N THR A 80 0.32 -17.78 29.00
CA THR A 80 -0.81 -16.92 29.38
C THR A 80 -0.44 -16.01 30.56
N GLY A 81 -1.00 -14.80 30.61
CA GLY A 81 -0.97 -13.94 31.80
C GLY A 81 0.35 -13.20 32.08
N TRP A 82 1.23 -13.06 31.09
CA TRP A 82 2.49 -12.31 31.22
C TRP A 82 2.36 -10.82 30.84
N TYR A 83 1.19 -10.39 30.36
CA TYR A 83 0.86 -8.98 30.08
C TYR A 83 -0.53 -8.64 30.66
N SER A 84 -0.81 -7.34 30.73
CA SER A 84 -2.13 -6.80 31.07
C SER A 84 -2.65 -5.92 29.93
N ILE A 85 -3.93 -6.04 29.60
CA ILE A 85 -4.59 -5.17 28.59
C ILE A 85 -4.68 -3.72 29.09
N GLU A 86 -4.67 -3.49 30.40
CA GLU A 86 -4.77 -2.13 30.98
C GLU A 86 -3.55 -1.25 30.65
N GLU A 87 -2.40 -1.86 30.35
CA GLU A 87 -1.17 -1.15 29.92
C GLU A 87 -1.08 -1.02 28.39
N ALA A 88 -2.09 -1.46 27.64
CA ALA A 88 -2.04 -1.46 26.19
C ALA A 88 -2.16 -0.03 25.62
N PHE A 89 -1.26 0.29 24.70
CA PHE A 89 -1.33 1.50 23.87
C PHE A 89 -2.53 1.46 22.92
N SER A 90 -2.82 0.29 22.36
CA SER A 90 -4.02 0.05 21.57
C SER A 90 -4.43 -1.41 21.56
N VAL A 91 -5.72 -1.63 21.33
CA VAL A 91 -6.35 -2.93 21.18
C VAL A 91 -7.17 -2.94 19.90
N GLN A 92 -6.99 -3.97 19.08
CA GLN A 92 -7.75 -4.18 17.86
C GLN A 92 -8.33 -5.59 17.84
N ASP A 93 -9.65 -5.70 17.84
CA ASP A 93 -10.40 -6.95 17.77
C ASP A 93 -10.78 -7.26 16.32
N PHE A 94 -10.49 -8.48 15.88
CA PHE A 94 -10.85 -8.99 14.56
C PHE A 94 -11.81 -10.16 14.74
N LYS A 95 -13.03 -10.01 14.21
CA LYS A 95 -14.08 -11.03 14.30
C LYS A 95 -14.31 -11.67 12.94
N TYR A 96 -14.28 -12.99 12.94
CA TYR A 96 -14.51 -13.86 11.80
C TYR A 96 -15.74 -14.72 12.04
N GLU A 97 -16.45 -15.02 10.96
CA GLU A 97 -17.54 -15.98 10.95
C GLU A 97 -17.42 -16.81 9.68
N ASN A 98 -17.40 -18.14 9.79
CA ASN A 98 -17.23 -19.06 8.67
C ASN A 98 -16.00 -18.73 7.79
N GLY A 99 -14.87 -18.40 8.42
CA GLY A 99 -13.62 -18.09 7.71
C GLY A 99 -13.55 -16.72 7.03
N VAL A 100 -14.55 -15.85 7.16
CA VAL A 100 -14.53 -14.47 6.62
C VAL A 100 -14.56 -13.41 7.72
N LEU A 101 -13.80 -12.33 7.53
CA LEU A 101 -13.75 -11.20 8.47
C LEU A 101 -15.06 -10.40 8.41
N ILE A 102 -15.79 -10.33 9.52
CA ILE A 102 -17.07 -9.62 9.63
C ILE A 102 -16.98 -8.30 10.41
N ALA A 103 -15.96 -8.12 11.25
CA ALA A 103 -15.78 -6.89 11.98
C ALA A 103 -14.33 -6.66 12.42
N VAL A 104 -13.94 -5.38 12.46
CA VAL A 104 -12.75 -4.91 13.17
C VAL A 104 -13.17 -3.82 14.15
N ASP A 105 -12.78 -3.93 15.41
CA ASP A 105 -13.01 -2.91 16.43
C ASP A 105 -11.66 -2.43 16.95
N TYR A 106 -11.42 -1.13 17.00
CA TYR A 106 -10.17 -0.56 17.50
C TYR A 106 -10.45 0.39 18.67
N LEU A 107 -9.55 0.37 19.65
CA LEU A 107 -9.51 1.27 20.80
C LEU A 107 -8.05 1.64 21.10
N ASN A 108 -7.75 2.93 21.25
CA ASN A 108 -6.43 3.37 21.75
C ASN A 108 -6.46 3.76 23.24
N GLU A 109 -5.30 4.10 23.79
CA GLU A 109 -5.12 4.58 25.17
C GLU A 109 -5.97 5.81 25.51
N ASP A 110 -6.20 6.70 24.54
CA ASP A 110 -7.06 7.89 24.67
C ASP A 110 -8.56 7.59 24.58
N LYS A 111 -8.94 6.30 24.52
CA LYS A 111 -10.31 5.80 24.35
C LYS A 111 -10.98 6.19 23.02
N VAL A 112 -10.19 6.61 22.04
CA VAL A 112 -10.63 6.84 20.67
C VAL A 112 -10.99 5.51 20.03
N LYS A 113 -12.16 5.46 19.39
CA LYS A 113 -12.72 4.24 18.80
C LYS A 113 -12.86 4.38 17.30
N TYR A 114 -12.54 3.31 16.60
CA TYR A 114 -12.84 3.12 15.19
C TYR A 114 -13.44 1.73 15.01
N SER A 115 -14.35 1.58 14.06
CA SER A 115 -14.93 0.26 13.79
C SER A 115 -15.12 0.05 12.29
N HIS A 116 -14.97 -1.19 11.86
CA HIS A 116 -15.27 -1.65 10.52
C HIS A 116 -16.22 -2.85 10.63
N ARG A 117 -17.19 -2.91 9.74
CA ARG A 117 -18.14 -4.01 9.59
C ARG A 117 -18.18 -4.43 8.14
N TYR A 118 -18.31 -5.73 7.90
CA TYR A 118 -18.35 -6.31 6.57
C TYR A 118 -19.58 -7.20 6.45
N THR A 119 -20.34 -7.00 5.38
CA THR A 119 -21.53 -7.79 5.07
C THR A 119 -21.24 -8.65 3.87
N TYR A 120 -21.62 -9.92 3.95
CA TYR A 120 -21.46 -10.89 2.88
C TYR A 120 -22.82 -11.44 2.45
N GLN A 121 -22.96 -11.71 1.15
CA GLN A 121 -24.10 -12.41 0.58
C GLN A 121 -23.58 -13.42 -0.44
N ASN A 122 -24.05 -14.68 -0.35
CA ASN A 122 -23.61 -15.76 -1.23
C ASN A 122 -22.06 -15.92 -1.30
N GLY A 123 -21.37 -15.71 -0.18
CA GLY A 123 -19.92 -15.79 -0.08
C GLY A 123 -19.14 -14.59 -0.64
N MET A 124 -19.81 -13.55 -1.12
CA MET A 124 -19.18 -12.32 -1.66
C MET A 124 -19.39 -11.16 -0.68
N LYS A 125 -18.37 -10.32 -0.47
CA LYS A 125 -18.49 -9.10 0.34
C LYS A 125 -19.33 -8.07 -0.41
N VAL A 126 -20.53 -7.78 0.05
CA VAL A 126 -21.48 -6.86 -0.62
C VAL A 126 -21.47 -5.45 -0.03
N SER A 127 -21.03 -5.30 1.22
CA SER A 127 -20.79 -3.98 1.79
C SER A 127 -19.70 -3.98 2.85
N GLU A 128 -19.09 -2.83 3.05
CA GLU A 128 -18.31 -2.53 4.25
C GLU A 128 -18.74 -1.17 4.81
N THR A 129 -18.67 -1.03 6.12
CA THR A 129 -19.02 0.21 6.82
C THR A 129 -17.96 0.48 7.86
N SER A 130 -17.37 1.68 7.80
CA SER A 130 -16.43 2.15 8.81
C SER A 130 -16.99 3.37 9.52
N VAL A 131 -16.76 3.43 10.84
CA VAL A 131 -17.09 4.59 11.67
C VAL A 131 -15.79 5.12 12.25
N SER A 132 -15.45 6.36 11.92
CA SER A 132 -14.29 7.05 12.47
C SER A 132 -14.57 7.66 13.84
N ALA A 133 -13.50 8.08 14.52
CA ALA A 133 -13.55 8.66 15.85
C ALA A 133 -14.47 9.89 15.99
N ASP A 134 -14.56 10.70 14.94
CA ASP A 134 -15.43 11.88 14.85
C ASP A 134 -16.90 11.54 14.56
N GLY A 135 -17.22 10.25 14.39
CA GLY A 135 -18.55 9.76 14.05
C GLY A 135 -18.84 9.74 12.55
N THR A 136 -17.90 10.13 11.69
CA THR A 136 -18.10 10.03 10.24
C THR A 136 -18.28 8.57 9.83
N VAL A 137 -19.37 8.29 9.11
CA VAL A 137 -19.71 6.95 8.64
C VAL A 137 -19.40 6.84 7.16
N THR A 138 -18.45 5.98 6.80
CA THR A 138 -18.15 5.65 5.40
C THR A 138 -18.69 4.27 5.10
N LYS A 139 -19.59 4.18 4.11
CA LYS A 139 -20.16 2.92 3.63
C LYS A 139 -19.73 2.69 2.19
N ILE A 140 -19.24 1.50 1.90
CA ILE A 140 -18.90 1.07 0.55
C ILE A 140 -19.80 -0.10 0.18
N ASN A 141 -20.45 -0.01 -0.97
CA ASN A 141 -21.27 -1.08 -1.54
C ASN A 141 -20.58 -1.69 -2.76
N PHE A 142 -20.60 -3.01 -2.87
CA PHE A 142 -20.03 -3.76 -3.97
C PHE A 142 -21.15 -4.42 -4.77
N THR A 143 -21.16 -4.21 -6.09
CA THR A 143 -22.13 -4.84 -7.00
C THR A 143 -21.42 -5.86 -7.88
N TYR A 144 -22.06 -7.01 -8.05
CA TYR A 144 -21.51 -8.15 -8.79
C TYR A 144 -22.47 -8.62 -9.89
N GLN A 145 -21.91 -9.17 -10.96
CA GLN A 145 -22.61 -10.06 -11.87
C GLN A 145 -22.02 -11.47 -11.71
N GLY A 146 -22.78 -12.38 -11.09
CA GLY A 146 -22.24 -13.65 -10.63
C GLY A 146 -21.15 -13.41 -9.59
N LYS A 147 -19.90 -13.79 -9.90
CA LYS A 147 -18.72 -13.55 -9.05
C LYS A 147 -17.84 -12.38 -9.52
N THR A 148 -18.18 -11.76 -10.65
CA THR A 148 -17.41 -10.64 -11.23
C THR A 148 -17.87 -9.33 -10.62
N MET A 149 -16.97 -8.58 -9.98
CA MET A 149 -17.27 -7.26 -9.41
C MET A 149 -17.38 -6.23 -10.52
N LEU A 150 -18.49 -5.48 -10.58
CA LEU A 150 -18.74 -4.46 -11.60
C LEU A 150 -18.66 -3.04 -11.07
N LEU A 151 -18.99 -2.83 -9.79
CA LEU A 151 -19.09 -1.51 -9.18
C LEU A 151 -18.68 -1.56 -7.72
N LYS A 152 -17.94 -0.53 -7.30
CA LYS A 152 -17.73 -0.17 -5.90
C LYS A 152 -18.23 1.26 -5.71
N ALA A 153 -19.21 1.51 -4.85
CA ALA A 153 -19.76 2.84 -4.60
C ALA A 153 -19.55 3.24 -3.14
N THR A 154 -19.00 4.43 -2.92
CA THR A 154 -18.64 4.98 -1.61
C THR A 154 -19.64 6.06 -1.21
N PHE A 155 -20.11 5.98 0.05
CA PHE A 155 -21.03 6.91 0.67
C PHE A 155 -20.41 7.41 1.98
N ILE A 156 -20.48 8.72 2.24
CA ILE A 156 -20.01 9.35 3.47
C ILE A 156 -21.22 10.01 4.13
N ASN A 157 -21.55 9.63 5.36
CA ASN A 157 -22.75 10.08 6.07
C ASN A 157 -24.01 9.93 5.21
N ASP A 158 -24.15 8.76 4.58
CA ASP A 158 -25.21 8.38 3.64
C ASP A 158 -25.29 9.23 2.34
N GLN A 159 -24.34 10.15 2.12
CA GLN A 159 -24.23 10.89 0.87
C GLN A 159 -23.27 10.20 -0.09
N PHE A 160 -23.69 10.01 -1.35
CA PHE A 160 -22.81 9.48 -2.38
C PHE A 160 -21.57 10.36 -2.53
N SER A 161 -20.38 9.75 -2.52
CA SER A 161 -19.10 10.43 -2.65
C SER A 161 -18.41 10.08 -3.98
N ASP A 162 -18.22 8.79 -4.23
CA ASP A 162 -17.49 8.29 -5.39
C ASP A 162 -17.95 6.90 -5.81
N GLN A 163 -17.56 6.50 -7.02
CA GLN A 163 -17.69 5.12 -7.45
C GLN A 163 -16.52 4.68 -8.34
N ILE A 164 -16.27 3.39 -8.37
CA ILE A 164 -15.33 2.73 -9.26
C ILE A 164 -16.09 1.70 -10.10
N ASN A 165 -16.02 1.85 -11.41
CA ASN A 165 -16.58 0.91 -12.38
C ASN A 165 -15.48 -0.03 -12.87
N TYR A 166 -15.79 -1.31 -12.98
CA TYR A 166 -14.90 -2.34 -13.50
C TYR A 166 -15.47 -2.88 -14.81
N LEU A 167 -14.73 -2.68 -15.90
CA LEU A 167 -15.09 -3.09 -17.25
C LEU A 167 -14.25 -4.30 -17.65
N TYR A 168 -14.88 -5.30 -18.27
CA TYR A 168 -14.22 -6.56 -18.61
C TYR A 168 -14.36 -6.85 -20.10
N HIS A 169 -13.34 -7.49 -20.69
CA HIS A 169 -13.43 -8.05 -22.03
C HIS A 169 -14.51 -9.15 -22.07
N HIS A 170 -15.58 -8.91 -22.83
CA HIS A 170 -16.74 -9.80 -22.92
C HIS A 170 -16.40 -11.26 -23.25
N GLN A 171 -15.35 -11.51 -24.02
CA GLN A 171 -14.99 -12.85 -24.49
C GLN A 171 -14.24 -13.69 -23.45
N HIS A 172 -13.51 -13.05 -22.51
CA HIS A 172 -12.57 -13.74 -21.62
C HIS A 172 -12.70 -13.37 -20.14
N ASN A 173 -13.62 -12.46 -19.79
CA ASN A 173 -13.83 -11.98 -18.41
C ASN A 173 -12.53 -11.50 -17.73
N LEU A 174 -11.64 -10.89 -18.53
CA LEU A 174 -10.43 -10.22 -18.05
C LEU A 174 -10.74 -8.74 -17.84
N LEU A 175 -10.33 -8.17 -16.72
CA LEU A 175 -10.54 -6.76 -16.42
C LEU A 175 -9.80 -5.91 -17.46
N SER A 176 -10.53 -5.12 -18.24
CA SER A 176 -9.95 -4.25 -19.25
C SER A 176 -9.69 -2.85 -18.71
N GLU A 177 -10.62 -2.33 -17.90
CA GLU A 177 -10.55 -0.97 -17.37
C GLU A 177 -11.10 -0.88 -15.95
N GLU A 178 -10.46 -0.07 -15.12
CA GLU A 178 -10.99 0.41 -13.84
C GLU A 178 -11.17 1.93 -13.94
N GLN A 179 -12.39 2.43 -13.72
CA GLN A 179 -12.72 3.85 -13.87
C GLN A 179 -13.27 4.42 -12.57
N LYS A 180 -12.57 5.38 -11.97
CA LYS A 180 -13.02 6.07 -10.76
C LYS A 180 -13.72 7.37 -11.10
N PHE A 181 -14.93 7.55 -10.57
CA PHE A 181 -15.73 8.75 -10.71
C PHE A 181 -15.92 9.41 -9.35
N PHE A 182 -15.74 10.73 -9.31
CA PHE A 182 -16.09 11.55 -8.15
C PHE A 182 -17.37 12.34 -8.42
N LYS A 183 -18.10 12.65 -7.34
CA LYS A 183 -19.22 13.59 -7.37
C LYS A 183 -18.70 15.02 -7.13
N HIS A 184 -19.07 15.94 -8.00
CA HIS A 184 -18.98 17.39 -7.75
C HIS A 184 -20.32 18.03 -8.08
N ASN A 185 -20.98 18.61 -7.07
CA ASN A 185 -22.39 18.97 -7.13
C ASN A 185 -23.24 17.78 -7.60
N GLU A 186 -24.13 17.94 -8.57
CA GLU A 186 -24.99 16.85 -9.09
C GLU A 186 -24.37 16.08 -10.26
N SER A 187 -23.08 16.31 -10.57
CA SER A 187 -22.40 15.69 -11.70
C SER A 187 -21.35 14.67 -11.27
N LEU A 188 -21.27 13.56 -11.99
CA LEU A 188 -20.15 12.63 -11.92
C LEU A 188 -19.12 12.98 -12.99
N TYR A 189 -17.85 12.96 -12.62
CA TYR A 189 -16.74 13.11 -13.57
C TYR A 189 -15.73 11.98 -13.38
N LEU A 190 -15.17 11.50 -14.49
CA LEU A 190 -14.13 10.49 -14.49
C LEU A 190 -12.83 11.10 -13.94
N SER A 191 -12.41 10.70 -12.74
CA SER A 191 -11.23 11.22 -12.06
C SER A 191 -9.95 10.47 -12.40
N SER A 192 -10.06 9.15 -12.58
CA SER A 192 -8.92 8.33 -12.95
C SER A 192 -9.37 7.07 -13.67
N GLU A 193 -8.46 6.49 -14.44
CA GLU A 193 -8.68 5.30 -15.22
C GLU A 193 -7.40 4.44 -15.24
N ILE A 194 -7.53 3.13 -15.00
CA ILE A 194 -6.46 2.17 -15.22
C ILE A 194 -6.88 1.27 -16.38
N LYS A 195 -6.02 1.14 -17.39
CA LYS A 195 -6.21 0.22 -18.51
C LYS A 195 -5.28 -0.97 -18.38
N PHE A 196 -5.81 -2.15 -18.65
CA PHE A 196 -5.11 -3.42 -18.56
C PHE A 196 -5.02 -4.06 -19.94
N PHE A 197 -3.80 -4.47 -20.32
CA PHE A 197 -3.53 -5.06 -21.63
C PHE A 197 -2.89 -6.43 -21.43
N TYR A 198 -3.46 -7.43 -22.10
CA TYR A 198 -3.05 -8.82 -22.00
C TYR A 198 -2.47 -9.30 -23.33
N ASN A 199 -1.48 -10.19 -23.26
CA ASN A 199 -0.93 -10.85 -24.44
C ASN A 199 -1.87 -11.97 -24.95
N GLU A 200 -1.50 -12.63 -26.04
CA GLU A 200 -2.27 -13.74 -26.63
C GLU A 200 -2.47 -14.93 -25.66
N LYS A 201 -1.59 -15.08 -24.67
CA LYS A 201 -1.69 -16.10 -23.61
C LYS A 201 -2.55 -15.66 -22.42
N LYS A 202 -3.16 -14.46 -22.48
CA LYS A 202 -3.97 -13.86 -21.42
C LYS A 202 -3.17 -13.47 -20.16
N GLU A 203 -1.87 -13.29 -20.31
CA GLU A 203 -1.01 -12.77 -19.24
C GLU A 203 -0.97 -11.25 -19.33
N LEU A 204 -0.99 -10.56 -18.18
CA LEU A 204 -0.96 -9.11 -18.12
C LEU A 204 0.41 -8.60 -18.59
N GLU A 205 0.43 -7.89 -19.71
CA GLU A 205 1.67 -7.39 -20.34
C GLU A 205 1.87 -5.90 -20.06
N LYS A 206 0.79 -5.12 -19.95
CA LYS A 206 0.89 -3.68 -19.71
C LYS A 206 -0.28 -3.17 -18.87
N THR A 207 0.01 -2.21 -18.02
CA THR A 207 -0.99 -1.38 -17.34
C THR A 207 -0.69 0.08 -17.56
N GLU A 208 -1.72 0.88 -17.81
CA GLU A 208 -1.60 2.33 -17.98
C GLU A 208 -2.55 3.02 -17.00
N TYR A 209 -1.99 3.85 -16.13
CA TYR A 209 -2.75 4.65 -15.18
C TYR A 209 -2.87 6.08 -15.69
N TYR A 210 -4.10 6.57 -15.74
CA TYR A 210 -4.47 7.91 -16.10
C TYR A 210 -5.16 8.59 -14.93
N GLY A 211 -4.86 9.86 -14.69
CA GLY A 211 -5.52 10.64 -13.64
C GLY A 211 -5.77 12.08 -14.06
N ARG A 212 -6.60 12.76 -13.27
CA ARG A 212 -6.87 14.19 -13.36
C ARG A 212 -6.36 14.90 -12.13
N TYR A 213 -6.04 16.18 -12.29
CA TYR A 213 -5.77 17.09 -11.18
C TYR A 213 -7.04 17.81 -10.69
N ASP A 214 -8.01 18.09 -11.57
CA ASP A 214 -9.32 18.67 -11.24
C ASP A 214 -10.41 18.15 -12.20
N SER A 215 -11.65 18.20 -11.73
CA SER A 215 -12.90 17.81 -12.37
C SER A 215 -13.10 18.31 -13.82
N LYS A 216 -12.46 19.43 -14.18
CA LYS A 216 -12.58 20.07 -15.51
C LYS A 216 -11.46 19.74 -16.49
N LEU A 217 -10.38 19.06 -16.05
CA LEU A 217 -9.24 18.75 -16.91
C LEU A 217 -9.40 17.40 -17.61
N HIS A 218 -8.68 17.20 -18.73
CA HIS A 218 -8.59 15.90 -19.37
C HIS A 218 -7.76 14.92 -18.52
N LEU A 219 -8.05 13.62 -18.65
CA LEU A 219 -7.16 12.58 -18.14
C LEU A 219 -5.83 12.64 -18.89
N TYR A 220 -4.72 12.55 -18.17
CA TYR A 220 -3.40 12.36 -18.75
C TYR A 220 -2.74 11.13 -18.14
N LYS A 221 -1.76 10.54 -18.84
CA LYS A 221 -1.05 9.35 -18.39
C LYS A 221 -0.14 9.70 -17.22
N ILE A 222 -0.25 9.01 -16.09
CA ILE A 222 0.58 9.19 -14.89
C ILE A 222 1.61 8.07 -14.78
N GLU A 223 1.20 6.83 -15.04
CA GLU A 223 2.08 5.68 -14.93
C GLU A 223 1.86 4.70 -16.07
N GLU A 224 2.93 4.06 -16.53
CA GLU A 224 2.88 2.89 -17.40
C GLU A 224 3.78 1.81 -16.81
N THR A 225 3.22 0.62 -16.60
CA THR A 225 3.99 -0.57 -16.22
C THR A 225 3.93 -1.58 -17.35
N ILE A 226 5.10 -2.00 -17.86
CA ILE A 226 5.26 -3.02 -18.90
C ILE A 226 5.94 -4.24 -18.28
N ARG A 227 5.42 -5.44 -18.56
CA ARG A 227 5.93 -6.73 -18.08
C ARG A 227 6.43 -7.52 -19.28
N LYS A 228 7.69 -7.98 -19.23
CA LYS A 228 8.30 -8.78 -20.29
C LYS A 228 9.22 -9.84 -19.70
N GLY A 229 8.81 -11.10 -19.75
CA GLY A 229 9.54 -12.18 -19.10
C GLY A 229 9.63 -11.93 -17.60
N ASN A 230 10.85 -11.92 -17.06
CA ASN A 230 11.12 -11.64 -15.65
C ASN A 230 11.46 -10.17 -15.36
N GLU A 231 11.17 -9.27 -16.29
CA GLU A 231 11.39 -7.83 -16.13
C GLU A 231 10.07 -7.05 -16.06
N ARG A 232 10.06 -6.02 -15.24
CA ARG A 232 8.99 -5.04 -15.11
C ARG A 232 9.55 -3.64 -15.25
N THR A 233 9.13 -2.91 -16.28
CA THR A 233 9.48 -1.51 -16.52
C THR A 233 8.36 -0.60 -16.06
N ILE A 234 8.64 0.34 -15.16
CA ILE A 234 7.69 1.31 -14.61
C ILE A 234 8.12 2.70 -15.07
N LYS A 235 7.23 3.44 -15.73
CA LYS A 235 7.43 4.81 -16.19
C LYS A 235 6.44 5.71 -15.48
N HIS A 236 6.91 6.83 -14.93
CA HIS A 236 6.04 7.88 -14.41
C HIS A 236 6.13 9.11 -15.30
N PHE A 237 4.99 9.74 -15.48
CA PHE A 237 4.81 10.92 -16.32
C PHE A 237 4.15 12.02 -15.51
N VAL A 238 4.53 13.25 -15.80
CA VAL A 238 3.88 14.45 -15.29
C VAL A 238 3.67 15.42 -16.44
N VAL A 239 2.74 16.35 -16.24
CA VAL A 239 2.71 17.57 -17.03
C VAL A 239 3.50 18.60 -16.21
N PRO A 240 4.62 19.13 -16.73
CA PRO A 240 5.43 20.12 -16.01
C PRO A 240 4.57 21.27 -15.50
N ASP A 241 4.99 21.87 -14.39
CA ASP A 241 4.44 23.09 -13.80
C ASP A 241 2.94 23.07 -13.44
N VAL A 242 2.18 22.00 -13.75
CA VAL A 242 0.79 21.83 -13.30
C VAL A 242 0.71 21.83 -11.78
N GLU A 243 1.76 21.34 -11.12
CA GLU A 243 1.83 21.35 -9.66
C GLU A 243 1.83 22.75 -9.05
N MET A 244 2.34 23.76 -9.77
CA MET A 244 2.33 25.15 -9.32
C MET A 244 0.93 25.76 -9.26
N VAL A 245 -0.03 25.13 -9.94
CA VAL A 245 -1.42 25.58 -10.02
C VAL A 245 -2.40 24.52 -9.50
N MET A 246 -1.89 23.54 -8.72
CA MET A 246 -2.72 22.54 -8.06
C MET A 246 -3.57 23.16 -6.95
N GLY A 247 -4.85 22.78 -6.88
CA GLY A 247 -5.76 23.12 -5.78
C GLY A 247 -6.89 24.10 -6.11
N TYR A 248 -6.92 24.66 -7.32
CA TYR A 248 -7.98 25.58 -7.74
C TYR A 248 -9.08 24.85 -8.53
N TYR A 249 -10.33 24.96 -8.07
CA TYR A 249 -11.50 24.24 -8.59
C TYR A 249 -12.02 24.79 -9.94
N ASP A 250 -11.46 25.90 -10.43
CA ASP A 250 -11.71 26.44 -11.75
C ASP A 250 -10.59 27.41 -12.21
N LEU A 251 -10.53 27.62 -13.53
CA LEU A 251 -9.52 28.45 -14.19
C LEU A 251 -9.53 29.91 -13.69
N ALA A 252 -10.69 30.46 -13.35
CA ALA A 252 -10.80 31.85 -12.90
C ALA A 252 -10.26 32.01 -11.48
N SER A 253 -10.63 31.11 -10.57
CA SER A 253 -10.09 31.06 -9.21
C SER A 253 -8.56 30.89 -9.22
N MET A 254 -8.03 30.04 -10.11
CA MET A 254 -6.59 29.91 -10.32
C MET A 254 -5.95 31.22 -10.81
N HIS A 255 -6.57 31.87 -11.81
CA HIS A 255 -6.05 33.12 -12.37
C HIS A 255 -6.05 34.27 -11.38
N ASP A 256 -7.07 34.35 -10.52
CA ASP A 256 -7.15 35.39 -9.51
C ASP A 256 -6.09 35.19 -8.41
N GLN A 257 -5.88 33.96 -7.95
CA GLN A 257 -4.79 33.68 -7.02
C GLN A 257 -3.41 33.96 -7.64
N LEU A 258 -3.19 33.56 -8.90
CA LEU A 258 -1.93 33.88 -9.59
C LEU A 258 -1.67 35.39 -9.64
N LYS A 259 -2.70 36.23 -9.77
CA LYS A 259 -2.53 37.70 -9.68
C LYS A 259 -2.21 38.13 -8.24
N GLU A 260 -2.92 37.59 -7.25
CA GLU A 260 -2.66 37.89 -5.83
C GLU A 260 -1.23 37.53 -5.41
N ASP A 261 -0.68 36.46 -5.98
CA ASP A 261 0.70 36.00 -5.73
C ASP A 261 1.76 36.72 -6.59
N ASN A 262 1.38 37.75 -7.36
CA ASN A 262 2.24 38.48 -8.32
C ASN A 262 2.84 37.59 -9.43
N LEU A 263 2.07 36.61 -9.88
CA LEU A 263 2.37 35.66 -10.96
C LEU A 263 1.48 35.89 -12.18
N GLU A 264 1.15 37.15 -12.52
CA GLU A 264 0.28 37.49 -13.65
C GLU A 264 0.77 36.93 -14.99
N TRP A 265 2.08 36.75 -15.13
CA TRP A 265 2.67 36.12 -16.31
C TRP A 265 2.16 34.68 -16.52
N ALA A 266 1.89 33.96 -15.44
CA ALA A 266 1.47 32.56 -15.44
C ALA A 266 0.01 32.38 -15.87
N VAL A 267 -0.83 33.41 -15.73
CA VAL A 267 -2.24 33.42 -16.19
C VAL A 267 -2.35 33.09 -17.68
N SER A 268 -1.42 33.59 -18.49
CA SER A 268 -1.39 33.33 -19.94
C SER A 268 -0.93 31.91 -20.30
N VAL A 269 -0.09 31.31 -19.44
CA VAL A 269 0.47 29.97 -19.59
C VAL A 269 -0.58 28.93 -19.21
N PHE A 270 -1.12 29.01 -17.99
CA PHE A 270 -2.12 28.09 -17.47
C PHE A 270 -3.52 28.51 -17.95
N ASN A 271 -3.80 28.32 -19.23
CA ASN A 271 -5.11 28.56 -19.84
C ASN A 271 -5.86 27.24 -20.09
N ALA A 272 -7.08 27.32 -20.63
CA ALA A 272 -7.90 26.14 -20.92
C ALA A 272 -7.22 25.14 -21.88
N GLN A 273 -6.28 25.58 -22.70
CA GLN A 273 -5.54 24.73 -23.65
C GLN A 273 -4.28 24.10 -23.05
N TYR A 274 -3.79 24.56 -21.89
CA TYR A 274 -2.50 24.16 -21.33
C TYR A 274 -2.33 22.64 -21.23
N MET A 275 -3.32 21.91 -20.71
CA MET A 275 -3.24 20.44 -20.59
C MET A 275 -3.23 19.72 -21.95
N THR A 276 -3.76 20.35 -22.99
CA THR A 276 -3.78 19.77 -24.35
C THR A 276 -2.53 20.12 -25.17
N THR A 277 -1.80 21.17 -24.78
CA THR A 277 -0.62 21.66 -25.48
C THR A 277 0.68 21.33 -24.75
N ALA A 278 0.65 21.24 -23.42
CA ALA A 278 1.77 20.84 -22.60
C ALA A 278 2.13 19.38 -22.89
N LYS A 279 3.42 19.15 -23.17
CA LYS A 279 3.91 17.80 -23.42
C LYS A 279 3.97 17.05 -22.09
N LEU A 280 3.61 15.77 -22.12
CA LEU A 280 3.88 14.86 -21.00
C LEU A 280 5.39 14.62 -20.93
N HIS A 281 5.97 14.84 -19.76
CA HIS A 281 7.37 14.55 -19.48
C HIS A 281 7.46 13.29 -18.63
N ARG A 282 8.33 12.37 -19.03
CA ARG A 282 8.72 11.24 -18.17
C ARG A 282 9.61 11.81 -17.07
N VAL A 283 9.35 11.47 -15.82
CA VAL A 283 10.15 11.95 -14.65
C VAL A 283 10.88 10.83 -13.94
N LYS A 284 10.38 9.59 -14.07
CA LYS A 284 10.99 8.41 -13.47
C LYS A 284 10.85 7.23 -14.41
N LEU A 285 11.92 6.45 -14.49
CA LEU A 285 11.95 5.16 -15.15
C LEU A 285 12.63 4.16 -14.20
N THR A 286 11.94 3.07 -13.89
CA THR A 286 12.47 1.99 -13.06
C THR A 286 12.33 0.67 -13.79
N ILE A 287 13.36 -0.18 -13.72
CA ILE A 287 13.33 -1.54 -14.28
C ILE A 287 13.64 -2.50 -13.14
N ASP A 288 12.65 -3.32 -12.78
CA ASP A 288 12.81 -4.40 -11.82
C ASP A 288 13.00 -5.73 -12.57
N ARG A 289 13.90 -6.56 -12.07
CA ARG A 289 14.08 -7.96 -12.49
C ARG A 289 13.83 -8.89 -11.32
N VAL A 290 13.12 -9.98 -11.58
CA VAL A 290 12.82 -11.01 -10.59
C VAL A 290 13.50 -12.34 -10.89
N ASP A 291 13.62 -13.19 -9.87
CA ASP A 291 14.02 -14.59 -10.01
C ASP A 291 12.82 -15.51 -10.33
N ASN A 292 13.05 -16.83 -10.34
CA ASN A 292 12.03 -17.83 -10.69
C ASN A 292 10.92 -17.98 -9.64
N GLN A 293 11.06 -17.36 -8.46
CA GLN A 293 10.03 -17.31 -7.42
C GLN A 293 9.40 -15.90 -7.33
N ASP A 294 9.58 -15.06 -8.34
CA ASP A 294 9.05 -13.69 -8.42
C ASP A 294 9.65 -12.73 -7.37
N ASN A 295 10.79 -13.08 -6.78
CA ASN A 295 11.51 -12.20 -5.86
C ASN A 295 12.42 -11.25 -6.62
N ILE A 296 12.40 -9.96 -6.27
CA ILE A 296 13.27 -8.94 -6.90
C ILE A 296 14.74 -9.30 -6.66
N VAL A 297 15.52 -9.28 -7.73
CA VAL A 297 16.99 -9.48 -7.71
C VAL A 297 17.75 -8.25 -8.20
N GLU A 298 17.10 -7.35 -8.93
CA GLU A 298 17.71 -6.12 -9.43
C GLU A 298 16.63 -5.04 -9.61
N THR A 299 16.93 -3.81 -9.22
CA THR A 299 16.15 -2.61 -9.54
C THR A 299 17.09 -1.56 -10.12
N LYS A 300 16.83 -1.10 -11.33
CA LYS A 300 17.54 0.02 -11.97
C LYS A 300 16.66 1.26 -11.98
N MET A 301 17.20 2.38 -11.52
CA MET A 301 16.62 3.70 -11.70
C MET A 301 17.32 4.34 -12.90
N MET A 302 16.57 4.61 -13.96
CA MET A 302 17.10 5.17 -15.20
C MET A 302 16.75 6.64 -15.32
N HIS A 303 17.62 7.39 -15.99
CA HIS A 303 17.35 8.75 -16.43
C HIS A 303 16.10 8.75 -17.31
N PRO A 304 15.15 9.64 -17.04
CA PRO A 304 13.86 9.61 -17.72
C PRO A 304 13.94 9.97 -19.21
N GLU A 305 15.06 10.44 -19.75
CA GLU A 305 15.13 10.80 -21.19
C GLU A 305 16.39 10.32 -21.90
N GLN A 306 17.41 9.87 -21.15
CA GLN A 306 18.76 9.64 -21.71
C GLN A 306 19.13 8.15 -21.72
N ASP A 307 18.21 7.29 -21.29
CA ASP A 307 18.41 5.84 -21.12
C ASP A 307 19.70 5.48 -20.34
N GLU A 308 20.14 6.40 -19.48
CA GLU A 308 21.30 6.27 -18.59
C GLU A 308 20.88 5.67 -17.24
N GLU A 309 21.67 4.78 -16.65
CA GLU A 309 21.40 4.25 -15.31
C GLU A 309 21.85 5.27 -14.25
N ILE A 310 20.92 5.81 -13.47
CA ILE A 310 21.20 6.76 -12.37
C ILE A 310 21.59 6.02 -11.11
N ALA A 311 20.88 4.93 -10.80
CA ALA A 311 21.13 4.15 -9.60
C ALA A 311 20.73 2.69 -9.81
N LYS A 312 21.36 1.81 -9.05
CA LYS A 312 21.09 0.39 -9.10
C LYS A 312 21.08 -0.24 -7.72
N LEU A 313 20.10 -1.11 -7.53
CA LEU A 313 19.96 -1.99 -6.39
C LEU A 313 20.08 -3.44 -6.87
N ILE A 314 20.82 -4.27 -6.14
CA ILE A 314 20.93 -5.71 -6.38
C ILE A 314 20.51 -6.43 -5.11
N CYS A 315 19.61 -7.41 -5.20
CA CYS A 315 19.23 -8.24 -4.06
C CYS A 315 19.71 -9.68 -4.28
N ARG A 316 20.38 -10.23 -3.26
CA ARG A 316 20.79 -11.63 -3.18
C ARG A 316 19.75 -12.41 -2.40
N ASN A 317 19.03 -13.28 -3.10
CA ASN A 317 18.06 -14.20 -2.51
C ASN A 317 18.76 -15.54 -2.28
N GLU A 318 18.88 -15.97 -1.02
CA GLU A 318 19.42 -17.27 -0.66
C GLU A 318 18.30 -18.21 -0.27
N TYR A 319 18.35 -19.43 -0.78
CA TYR A 319 17.37 -20.46 -0.52
C TYR A 319 18.04 -21.63 0.21
N ASN A 320 17.37 -22.20 1.21
CA ASN A 320 17.87 -23.37 1.93
C ASN A 320 17.75 -24.65 1.09
N ASP A 321 18.22 -25.78 1.63
CA ASP A 321 18.20 -27.10 0.96
C ASP A 321 16.79 -27.57 0.56
N LYS A 322 15.73 -26.97 1.13
CA LYS A 322 14.33 -27.24 0.79
C LYS A 322 13.73 -26.19 -0.16
N SER A 323 14.57 -25.36 -0.80
CA SER A 323 14.19 -24.28 -1.74
C SER A 323 13.30 -23.18 -1.14
N LEU A 324 13.36 -23.00 0.19
CA LEU A 324 12.68 -21.91 0.89
C LEU A 324 13.64 -20.74 1.08
N LEU A 325 13.14 -19.51 0.89
CA LEU A 325 13.93 -18.29 1.01
C LEU A 325 14.45 -18.11 2.45
N GLU A 326 15.75 -18.10 2.66
CA GLU A 326 16.39 -17.96 3.97
C GLU A 326 16.91 -16.54 4.20
N PHE A 327 17.48 -15.91 3.16
CA PHE A 327 17.98 -14.54 3.22
C PHE A 327 17.58 -13.74 1.99
N VAL A 328 17.29 -12.45 2.20
CA VAL A 328 17.31 -11.43 1.16
C VAL A 328 18.24 -10.33 1.62
N ILE A 329 19.34 -10.12 0.90
CA ILE A 329 20.29 -9.06 1.21
C ILE A 329 20.33 -8.12 0.02
N CYS A 330 19.98 -6.86 0.24
CA CYS A 330 19.96 -5.87 -0.83
C CYS A 330 21.14 -4.91 -0.71
N TYR A 331 21.73 -4.60 -1.86
CA TYR A 331 22.92 -3.77 -2.00
C TYR A 331 22.64 -2.61 -2.93
N ARG A 332 23.02 -1.40 -2.55
CA ARG A 332 23.14 -0.25 -3.45
C ARG A 332 24.47 -0.35 -4.20
N VAL A 333 24.44 -0.11 -5.50
CA VAL A 333 25.66 0.04 -6.32
C VAL A 333 26.03 1.52 -6.37
N THR A 334 27.24 1.84 -5.93
CA THR A 334 27.80 3.21 -5.96
C THR A 334 28.37 3.55 -7.33
N GLU A 335 28.66 4.83 -7.60
CA GLU A 335 29.24 5.31 -8.86
C GLU A 335 30.56 4.59 -9.24
N GLY A 336 31.33 4.14 -8.24
CA GLY A 336 32.57 3.37 -8.44
C GLY A 336 32.34 1.86 -8.68
N GLY A 337 31.09 1.41 -8.83
CA GLY A 337 30.73 0.00 -9.00
C GLY A 337 30.82 -0.85 -7.72
N LYS A 338 31.11 -0.24 -6.57
CA LYS A 338 31.13 -0.95 -5.27
C LYS A 338 29.71 -1.15 -4.76
N THR A 339 29.47 -2.30 -4.15
CA THR A 339 28.19 -2.64 -3.52
C THR A 339 28.23 -2.35 -2.02
N GLU A 340 27.23 -1.65 -1.52
CA GLU A 340 27.02 -1.35 -0.10
C GLU A 340 25.71 -2.00 0.34
N GLU A 341 25.74 -2.80 1.42
CA GLU A 341 24.54 -3.46 1.95
C GLU A 341 23.59 -2.42 2.55
N ILE A 342 22.34 -2.39 2.11
CA ILE A 342 21.33 -1.44 2.58
C ILE A 342 20.28 -2.08 3.51
N SER A 343 20.07 -3.39 3.38
CA SER A 343 19.09 -4.11 4.19
C SER A 343 19.28 -5.62 4.12
N ILE A 344 18.89 -6.29 5.20
CA ILE A 344 18.84 -7.75 5.30
C ILE A 344 17.49 -8.21 5.85
N ARG A 345 16.93 -9.24 5.22
CA ARG A 345 15.77 -9.99 5.71
C ARG A 345 16.18 -11.43 5.91
N LYS A 346 15.83 -11.99 7.07
CA LYS A 346 16.11 -13.39 7.40
C LYS A 346 14.83 -14.12 7.79
N PHE A 347 14.67 -15.33 7.27
CA PHE A 347 13.54 -16.22 7.50
C PHE A 347 14.00 -17.46 8.26
N TYR A 348 13.27 -17.82 9.32
CA TYR A 348 13.55 -18.99 10.15
C TYR A 348 12.41 -19.98 10.03
N TYR A 349 12.73 -21.25 9.75
CA TYR A 349 11.78 -22.34 9.60
C TYR A 349 11.95 -23.37 10.71
N LYS A 350 10.88 -24.08 11.07
CA LYS A 350 10.94 -25.26 11.96
C LYS A 350 11.47 -26.46 11.18
N ASP A 351 12.50 -27.13 11.71
CA ASP A 351 13.17 -28.30 11.11
C ASP A 351 12.24 -29.41 10.63
#